data_AF-A0AAW1X304-F1
#
_entry.id   AF-A0AAW1X304-F1
#
_cell.length_a   1.000
_cell.length_b   1.000
_cell.length_c   1.000
_cell.angle_alpha   90.00
_cell.angle_beta   90.00
_cell.angle_gamma   90.00
#
_symmetry.space_group_name_H-M   'P 1'
#
loop_
_entity.id
_entity.type
_entity.pdbx_description
1 polymer ?
#
loop_
_entity_poly.entity_id
_entity_poly.type
_entity_poly.pdbx_seq_one_letter_code
_entity_poly.pdbx_strand_id
1 'polypeptide(L)'
;MLLPAGLFLGQFGDDLECSALSCLLSELRPVELVKPAELLSPETEKVLLRHTRSPLVNDELHADDSHMEEDGLGCLPDVLSELICEIELLPSSGFGVIISKPYMVLDAAALENLEIFENSRNGDSSGTITWLARPLYHAESITERQDAVSSLRGINLPYALEFRKAMSRLPDMERLLARVFSSSKASGRNANKVVLYEDAAKKQLQEFISALRGCELMAQTSCSLGVILENVESQRLHYLLTPGKGLPNVNSVLKHFKDGFDWAEANNSGRIIPHEGVDTEYDSACGKVKEIESHLTKYLQEQRKLLGDKSITYVTVGKDAYLLEVPESLRGSIPRDFELRSSKKGYFRYWTPNIKKSLTELSQAESDRESSLKSILQRLIGHFCEHHIKWRQLASVTAELDVLISLAIAND
;
A
#
# COMPACT_ATOMS: atom_id res chain seq x y z
N MET A 1 -14.19 -9.86 5.42
CA MET A 1 -12.92 -9.76 4.67
C MET A 1 -13.03 -10.73 3.51
N LEU A 2 -12.75 -10.26 2.28
CA LEU A 2 -12.48 -11.18 1.17
C LEU A 2 -11.16 -11.90 1.47
N LEU A 3 -10.95 -13.08 0.89
CA LEU A 3 -9.67 -13.79 0.97
C LEU A 3 -8.50 -12.81 0.73
N PRO A 4 -7.36 -12.97 1.43
CA PRO A 4 -6.17 -12.15 1.17
C PRO A 4 -5.85 -12.21 -0.32
N ALA A 5 -5.30 -11.13 -0.87
CA ALA A 5 -4.89 -11.08 -2.28
C ALA A 5 -3.84 -12.18 -2.55
N GLY A 6 -4.33 -13.34 -2.98
CA GLY A 6 -3.60 -14.58 -3.16
C GLY A 6 -4.09 -15.25 -4.44
N LEU A 7 -3.16 -15.88 -5.14
CA LEU A 7 -3.46 -16.59 -6.36
C LEU A 7 -3.67 -18.05 -5.98
N PHE A 8 -4.90 -18.55 -6.10
CA PHE A 8 -5.17 -19.96 -5.88
C PHE A 8 -5.03 -20.69 -7.21
N LEU A 9 -4.08 -21.63 -7.29
CA LEU A 9 -3.91 -22.50 -8.45
C LEU A 9 -4.05 -23.95 -8.02
N GLY A 10 -4.72 -24.74 -8.84
CA GLY A 10 -4.81 -26.17 -8.61
C GLY A 10 -5.65 -26.88 -9.66
N GLN A 11 -5.54 -28.20 -9.64
CA GLN A 11 -6.31 -29.12 -10.45
C GLN A 11 -6.90 -30.17 -9.51
N PHE A 12 -8.14 -30.57 -9.74
CA PHE A 12 -8.79 -31.60 -8.93
C PHE A 12 -9.64 -32.53 -9.80
N GLY A 13 -9.82 -33.76 -9.33
CA GLY A 13 -10.85 -34.64 -9.87
C GLY A 13 -12.20 -34.30 -9.25
N ASP A 14 -13.26 -34.38 -10.03
CA ASP A 14 -14.63 -34.14 -9.57
C ASP A 14 -15.54 -35.33 -9.89
N ASP A 15 -16.68 -35.41 -9.20
CA ASP A 15 -17.71 -36.40 -9.49
C ASP A 15 -18.66 -35.92 -10.61
N LEU A 16 -19.61 -36.78 -11.00
CA LEU A 16 -20.60 -36.45 -12.05
C LEU A 16 -21.52 -35.28 -11.67
N GLU A 17 -21.63 -34.97 -10.38
CA GLU A 17 -22.47 -33.88 -9.87
C GLU A 17 -21.68 -32.57 -9.70
N CYS A 18 -20.38 -32.58 -10.02
CA CYS A 18 -19.45 -31.46 -9.82
C CYS A 18 -19.44 -30.98 -8.36
N SER A 19 -19.43 -31.91 -7.40
CA SER A 19 -19.50 -31.61 -5.97
C SER A 19 -18.28 -30.83 -5.46
N ALA A 20 -17.07 -31.14 -5.94
CA ALA A 20 -15.86 -30.45 -5.54
C ALA A 20 -15.83 -29.02 -6.09
N LEU A 21 -16.24 -28.82 -7.35
CA LEU A 21 -16.42 -27.50 -7.94
C LEU A 21 -17.50 -26.70 -7.19
N SER A 22 -18.64 -27.33 -6.88
CA SER A 22 -19.72 -26.69 -6.11
C SER A 22 -19.23 -26.21 -4.74
N CYS A 23 -18.44 -27.04 -4.05
CA CYS A 23 -17.82 -26.68 -2.78
C CYS A 23 -16.88 -25.47 -2.92
N LEU A 24 -16.01 -25.47 -3.93
CA LEU A 24 -15.09 -24.36 -4.21
C LEU A 24 -15.83 -23.07 -4.55
N LEU A 25 -16.86 -23.12 -5.39
CA LEU A 25 -17.64 -21.94 -5.76
C LEU A 25 -18.42 -21.38 -4.56
N SER A 26 -18.99 -22.23 -3.72
CA SER A 26 -19.67 -21.82 -2.49
C SER A 26 -18.72 -21.20 -1.46
N GLU A 27 -17.47 -21.65 -1.41
CA GLU A 27 -16.45 -21.08 -0.54
C GLU A 27 -15.88 -19.76 -1.07
N LEU A 28 -15.43 -19.75 -2.34
CA LEU A 28 -14.76 -18.61 -2.97
C LEU A 28 -15.73 -17.50 -3.36
N ARG A 29 -16.98 -17.85 -3.69
CA ARG A 29 -18.05 -16.94 -4.17
C ARG A 29 -17.54 -15.93 -5.21
N PRO A 30 -17.07 -16.41 -6.37
CA PRO A 30 -16.48 -15.54 -7.38
C PRO A 30 -17.52 -14.57 -7.93
N VAL A 31 -17.09 -13.32 -8.13
CA VAL A 31 -17.89 -12.24 -8.74
C VAL A 31 -17.66 -12.13 -10.26
N GLU A 32 -16.60 -12.75 -10.75
CA GLU A 32 -16.20 -12.82 -12.15
C GLU A 32 -15.69 -14.23 -12.44
N LEU A 33 -16.07 -14.76 -13.60
CA LEU A 33 -15.65 -16.07 -14.09
C LEU A 33 -15.02 -15.89 -15.46
N VAL A 34 -13.83 -16.47 -15.62
CA VAL A 34 -13.18 -16.64 -16.92
C VAL A 34 -13.25 -18.11 -17.27
N LYS A 35 -13.84 -18.44 -18.42
CA LYS A 35 -14.04 -19.83 -18.85
C LYS A 35 -13.73 -20.00 -20.33
N PRO A 36 -13.32 -21.21 -20.76
CA PRO A 36 -13.17 -21.51 -22.17
C PRO A 36 -14.54 -21.56 -22.88
N ALA A 37 -14.58 -21.06 -24.12
CA ALA A 37 -15.80 -21.07 -24.92
C ALA A 37 -16.15 -22.51 -25.34
N GLU A 38 -17.42 -22.91 -25.15
CA GLU A 38 -18.01 -24.16 -25.65
C GLU A 38 -17.33 -25.49 -25.23
N LEU A 39 -16.44 -25.46 -24.22
CA LEU A 39 -15.66 -26.62 -23.78
C LEU A 39 -16.13 -27.23 -22.44
N LEU A 40 -17.09 -26.62 -21.76
CA LEU A 40 -17.60 -27.09 -20.47
C LEU A 40 -18.76 -28.08 -20.63
N SER A 41 -18.83 -29.06 -19.73
CA SER A 41 -19.99 -29.95 -19.68
C SER A 41 -21.25 -29.19 -19.21
N PRO A 42 -22.46 -29.61 -19.62
CA PRO A 42 -23.70 -28.96 -19.19
C PRO A 42 -23.89 -29.00 -17.67
N GLU A 43 -23.39 -30.04 -16.99
CA GLU A 43 -23.38 -30.13 -15.53
C GLU A 43 -22.49 -29.04 -14.91
N THR A 44 -21.29 -28.82 -15.47
CA THR A 44 -20.37 -27.76 -15.04
C THR A 44 -20.99 -26.38 -15.22
N GLU A 45 -21.61 -26.11 -16.38
CA GLU A 45 -22.28 -24.83 -16.63
C GLU A 45 -23.43 -24.58 -15.65
N LYS A 46 -24.21 -25.62 -15.34
CA LYS A 46 -25.29 -25.54 -14.37
C LYS A 46 -24.78 -25.24 -12.96
N VAL A 47 -23.68 -25.87 -12.55
CA VAL A 47 -23.04 -25.62 -11.24
C VAL A 47 -22.49 -24.20 -11.15
N LEU A 48 -21.82 -23.72 -12.20
CA LEU A 48 -21.36 -22.34 -12.28
C LEU A 48 -22.53 -21.36 -12.11
N LEU A 49 -23.61 -21.52 -12.87
CA LEU A 49 -24.80 -20.65 -12.77
C LEU A 49 -25.47 -20.70 -11.40
N ARG A 50 -25.51 -21.87 -10.77
CA ARG A 50 -26.19 -22.08 -9.47
C ARG A 50 -25.42 -21.45 -8.30
N HIS A 51 -24.10 -21.61 -8.30
CA HIS A 51 -23.26 -21.23 -7.15
C HIS A 51 -22.55 -19.88 -7.32
N THR A 52 -22.80 -19.16 -8.43
CA THR A 52 -22.29 -17.81 -8.64
C THR A 52 -23.42 -16.78 -8.74
N ARG A 53 -23.23 -15.61 -8.14
CA ARG A 53 -24.24 -14.55 -8.07
C ARG A 53 -24.18 -13.66 -9.29
N SER A 54 -24.72 -14.13 -10.41
CA SER A 54 -24.71 -13.39 -11.68
C SER A 54 -23.31 -12.83 -12.00
N PRO A 55 -22.30 -13.70 -12.13
CA PRO A 55 -20.93 -13.24 -12.32
C PRO A 55 -20.80 -12.53 -13.66
N LEU A 56 -19.82 -11.63 -13.75
CA LEU A 56 -19.32 -11.20 -15.05
C LEU A 56 -18.66 -12.42 -15.72
N VAL A 57 -19.10 -12.78 -16.92
CA VAL A 57 -18.58 -13.93 -17.68
C VAL A 57 -17.80 -13.40 -18.87
N ASN A 58 -16.50 -13.70 -18.91
CA ASN A 58 -15.65 -13.40 -20.06
C ASN A 58 -15.29 -14.72 -20.76
N ASP A 59 -15.80 -14.88 -21.99
CA ASP A 59 -15.49 -16.00 -22.89
C ASP A 59 -14.24 -15.65 -23.72
N GLU A 60 -13.06 -15.59 -23.10
CA GLU A 60 -11.83 -15.07 -23.74
C GLU A 60 -10.78 -16.14 -24.11
N LEU A 61 -11.14 -17.43 -24.17
CA LEU A 61 -10.18 -18.48 -24.53
C LEU A 61 -10.69 -19.32 -25.71
N HIS A 62 -10.14 -19.05 -26.90
CA HIS A 62 -10.12 -20.00 -28.00
C HIS A 62 -9.02 -21.02 -27.71
N ALA A 63 -9.40 -22.26 -27.39
CA ALA A 63 -8.44 -23.35 -27.35
C ALA A 63 -8.10 -23.73 -28.80
N ASP A 64 -6.90 -23.42 -29.27
CA ASP A 64 -6.39 -24.02 -30.50
C ASP A 64 -6.17 -25.52 -30.25
N ASP A 65 -6.78 -26.36 -31.08
CA ASP A 65 -6.66 -27.81 -31.10
C ASP A 65 -5.22 -28.24 -31.46
N SER A 66 -4.30 -28.16 -30.51
CA SER A 66 -3.07 -28.95 -30.53
C SER A 66 -2.51 -29.10 -29.12
N HIS A 67 -2.58 -30.34 -28.62
CA HIS A 67 -1.95 -30.83 -27.38
C HIS A 67 -2.64 -30.44 -26.06
N MET A 68 -3.69 -31.20 -25.72
CA MET A 68 -4.16 -31.43 -24.34
C MET A 68 -3.25 -32.40 -23.57
N GLU A 69 -1.93 -32.27 -23.73
CA GLU A 69 -0.92 -32.93 -22.90
C GLU A 69 0.24 -31.94 -22.73
N GLU A 70 0.53 -31.60 -21.48
CA GLU A 70 1.51 -30.61 -21.01
C GLU A 70 1.11 -29.13 -21.17
N ASP A 71 1.18 -28.42 -20.04
CA ASP A 71 1.16 -26.96 -19.91
C ASP A 71 -0.20 -26.22 -19.95
N GLY A 72 -1.01 -26.47 -18.92
CA GLY A 72 -2.00 -25.50 -18.42
C GLY A 72 -1.39 -24.20 -17.83
N LEU A 73 -0.09 -23.96 -18.06
CA LEU A 73 0.66 -22.80 -17.58
C LEU A 73 0.76 -21.67 -18.62
N GLY A 74 0.49 -21.94 -19.90
CA GLY A 74 0.73 -20.99 -20.99
C GLY A 74 -0.30 -19.86 -21.15
N CYS A 75 -1.44 -19.95 -20.45
CA CYS A 75 -2.63 -19.14 -20.77
C CYS A 75 -3.17 -18.31 -19.60
N LEU A 76 -2.37 -17.99 -18.58
CA LEU A 76 -2.71 -16.88 -17.68
C LEU A 76 -2.50 -15.58 -18.47
N PRO A 77 -3.48 -14.66 -18.56
CA PRO A 77 -3.26 -13.37 -19.19
C PRO A 77 -2.04 -12.68 -18.57
N ASP A 78 -1.26 -11.94 -19.37
CA ASP A 78 -0.17 -11.03 -18.95
C ASP A 78 -0.53 -10.15 -17.71
N VAL A 79 -1.82 -10.04 -17.39
CA VAL A 79 -2.41 -9.36 -16.23
C VAL A 79 -2.05 -10.00 -14.88
N LEU A 80 -1.81 -11.31 -14.81
CA LEU A 80 -1.60 -12.03 -13.53
C LEU A 80 -0.13 -12.12 -13.11
N SER A 81 0.82 -11.97 -14.04
CA SER A 81 2.25 -11.85 -13.73
C SER A 81 2.63 -10.59 -12.95
N GLU A 82 1.73 -9.60 -12.86
CA GLU A 82 1.95 -8.33 -12.17
C GLU A 82 1.61 -8.37 -10.66
N LEU A 83 0.84 -9.36 -10.19
CA LEU A 83 0.58 -9.52 -8.76
C LEU A 83 1.67 -10.36 -8.10
N ILE A 84 2.38 -9.78 -7.12
CA ILE A 84 3.16 -10.56 -6.15
C ILE A 84 2.17 -11.30 -5.24
N CYS A 85 1.51 -12.34 -5.74
CA CYS A 85 0.67 -13.22 -4.95
C CYS A 85 1.47 -14.49 -4.61
N GLU A 86 1.36 -14.95 -3.36
CA GLU A 86 1.70 -16.34 -3.08
C GLU A 86 0.72 -17.23 -3.84
N ILE A 87 1.26 -18.27 -4.47
CA ILE A 87 0.47 -19.34 -5.07
C ILE A 87 0.08 -20.27 -3.92
N GLU A 88 -1.17 -20.20 -3.48
CA GLU A 88 -1.73 -21.20 -2.58
C GLU A 88 -2.32 -22.33 -3.43
N LEU A 89 -1.88 -23.56 -3.16
CA LEU A 89 -2.42 -24.75 -3.82
C LEU A 89 -3.85 -25.01 -3.33
N LEU A 90 -4.78 -25.26 -4.26
CA LEU A 90 -6.13 -25.65 -3.89
C LEU A 90 -6.11 -26.95 -3.05
N PRO A 91 -6.93 -27.07 -2.00
CA PRO A 91 -6.95 -28.23 -1.10
C PRO A 91 -7.24 -29.58 -1.79
N SER A 92 -7.77 -29.54 -3.01
CA SER A 92 -8.15 -30.69 -3.82
C SER A 92 -7.10 -31.09 -4.86
N SER A 93 -5.94 -30.41 -4.90
CA SER A 93 -4.81 -30.77 -5.75
C SER A 93 -4.02 -31.96 -5.20
N GLY A 94 -4.48 -33.16 -5.55
CA GLY A 94 -3.80 -34.38 -5.15
C GLY A 94 -4.20 -35.59 -5.99
N PHE A 95 -3.53 -35.80 -7.12
CA PHE A 95 -3.26 -37.17 -7.58
C PHE A 95 -2.09 -37.72 -6.77
N GLY A 96 -2.35 -38.69 -5.89
CA GLY A 96 -1.34 -39.68 -5.49
C GLY A 96 -0.53 -39.48 -4.19
N VAL A 97 -0.72 -38.42 -3.40
CA VAL A 97 -0.09 -38.31 -2.06
C VAL A 97 -1.18 -38.14 -1.01
N ILE A 98 -1.16 -38.97 0.03
CA ILE A 98 -2.07 -38.87 1.19
C ILE A 98 -1.77 -37.55 1.91
N ILE A 99 -2.41 -36.47 1.47
CA ILE A 99 -2.41 -35.20 2.19
C ILE A 99 -3.37 -35.39 3.37
N SER A 100 -2.81 -35.44 4.57
CA SER A 100 -3.55 -35.28 5.83
C SER A 100 -4.47 -34.06 5.69
N LYS A 101 -5.80 -34.26 5.66
CA LYS A 101 -6.76 -33.17 5.55
C LYS A 101 -6.64 -32.31 6.81
N PRO A 102 -6.17 -31.05 6.72
CA PRO A 102 -5.95 -30.24 7.92
C PRO A 102 -7.27 -29.66 8.48
N TYR A 103 -8.33 -29.66 7.67
CA TYR A 103 -9.62 -29.05 7.98
C TYR A 103 -10.77 -30.04 7.81
N MET A 104 -11.85 -29.80 8.57
CA MET A 104 -13.13 -30.43 8.37
C MET A 104 -13.70 -29.99 7.01
N VAL A 105 -14.15 -30.95 6.21
CA VAL A 105 -14.80 -30.66 4.93
C VAL A 105 -16.25 -30.26 5.21
N LEU A 106 -16.59 -29.02 4.87
CA LEU A 106 -17.96 -28.54 4.80
C LEU A 106 -18.31 -28.39 3.32
N ASP A 107 -19.21 -29.23 2.82
CA ASP A 107 -19.66 -29.14 1.43
C ASP A 107 -20.58 -27.92 1.22
N ALA A 108 -20.90 -27.64 -0.04
CA ALA A 108 -21.76 -26.50 -0.41
C ALA A 108 -23.10 -26.53 0.34
N ALA A 109 -23.70 -27.72 0.47
CA ALA A 109 -24.97 -27.88 1.16
C ALA A 109 -24.86 -27.60 2.66
N ALA A 110 -23.80 -28.06 3.33
CA ALA A 110 -23.55 -27.78 4.74
C ALA A 110 -23.29 -26.29 4.97
N LEU A 111 -22.50 -25.63 4.12
CA LEU A 111 -22.22 -24.19 4.24
C LEU A 111 -23.49 -23.34 4.12
N GLU A 112 -24.41 -23.72 3.23
CA GLU A 112 -25.71 -23.04 3.02
C GLU A 112 -26.70 -23.36 4.15
N ASN A 113 -26.90 -24.64 4.47
CA ASN A 113 -27.90 -25.07 5.46
C ASN A 113 -27.54 -24.67 6.90
N LEU A 114 -26.24 -24.53 7.21
CA LEU A 114 -25.77 -24.06 8.51
C LEU A 114 -25.64 -22.53 8.57
N GLU A 115 -26.03 -21.81 7.50
CA GLU A 115 -26.00 -20.35 7.41
C GLU A 115 -24.62 -19.75 7.79
N ILE A 116 -23.53 -20.43 7.41
CA ILE A 116 -22.16 -20.09 7.87
C ILE A 116 -21.73 -18.70 7.39
N PHE A 117 -22.13 -18.31 6.19
CA PHE A 117 -21.76 -17.02 5.59
C PHE A 117 -22.91 -16.03 5.50
N GLU A 118 -24.15 -16.51 5.41
CA GLU A 118 -25.32 -15.67 5.19
C GLU A 118 -26.56 -16.28 5.83
N ASN A 119 -27.37 -15.42 6.44
CA ASN A 119 -28.63 -15.80 7.07
C ASN A 119 -29.77 -15.76 6.02
N SER A 120 -30.62 -16.79 6.02
CA SER A 120 -31.76 -16.95 5.11
C SER A 120 -32.81 -15.82 5.20
N ARG A 121 -32.78 -15.01 6.26
CA ARG A 121 -33.82 -14.00 6.54
C ARG A 121 -33.64 -12.68 5.78
N ASN A 122 -32.40 -12.24 5.56
CA ASN A 122 -32.11 -10.89 5.06
C ASN A 122 -31.12 -10.83 3.88
N GLY A 123 -30.46 -11.93 3.51
CA GLY A 123 -29.46 -11.95 2.42
C GLY A 123 -28.24 -11.02 2.65
N ASP A 124 -28.06 -10.54 3.88
CA ASP A 124 -26.99 -9.62 4.25
C ASP A 124 -25.72 -10.41 4.59
N SER A 125 -24.62 -10.08 3.93
CA SER A 125 -23.31 -10.74 4.06
C SER A 125 -22.56 -10.23 5.30
N SER A 126 -23.16 -10.36 6.48
CA SER A 126 -22.47 -10.09 7.75
C SER A 126 -21.63 -11.28 8.17
N GLY A 127 -20.42 -11.38 7.60
CA GLY A 127 -19.35 -12.21 8.13
C GLY A 127 -18.84 -13.25 7.14
N THR A 128 -17.62 -13.05 6.63
CA THR A 128 -16.85 -14.13 5.99
C THR A 128 -15.61 -14.33 6.86
N ILE A 129 -15.67 -15.32 7.73
CA ILE A 129 -14.57 -15.70 8.62
C ILE A 129 -14.03 -17.02 8.10
N THR A 130 -12.86 -16.99 7.47
CA THR A 130 -12.21 -18.16 6.85
C THR A 130 -12.02 -19.33 7.83
N TRP A 131 -11.85 -19.05 9.14
CA TRP A 131 -11.77 -20.10 10.18
C TRP A 131 -13.09 -20.84 10.43
N LEU A 132 -14.25 -20.22 10.15
CA LEU A 132 -15.55 -20.89 10.25
C LEU A 132 -15.85 -21.75 9.02
N ALA A 133 -15.39 -21.30 7.85
CA ALA A 133 -15.47 -22.04 6.60
C ALA A 133 -14.59 -23.31 6.60
N ARG A 134 -13.46 -23.24 7.30
CA ARG A 134 -12.47 -24.32 7.40
C ARG A 134 -12.14 -24.63 8.87
N PRO A 135 -13.08 -25.27 9.60
CA PRO A 135 -12.79 -25.72 10.97
C PRO A 135 -11.60 -26.68 10.97
N LEU A 136 -10.78 -26.65 12.03
CA LEU A 136 -9.69 -27.60 12.17
C LEU A 136 -10.22 -29.03 12.37
N TYR A 137 -9.49 -30.01 11.83
CA TYR A 137 -9.82 -31.43 12.00
C TYR A 137 -9.02 -32.10 13.13
N HIS A 138 -7.76 -31.71 13.30
CA HIS A 138 -6.85 -32.35 14.25
C HIS A 138 -7.08 -31.86 15.68
N ALA A 139 -7.26 -32.80 16.62
CA ALA A 139 -7.52 -32.50 18.03
C ALA A 139 -6.44 -31.61 18.66
N GLU A 140 -5.17 -31.89 18.38
CA GLU A 140 -4.03 -31.10 18.89
C GLU A 140 -4.13 -29.63 18.48
N SER A 141 -4.39 -29.35 17.20
CA SER A 141 -4.53 -27.98 16.70
C SER A 141 -5.78 -27.27 17.25
N ILE A 142 -6.85 -28.01 17.52
CA ILE A 142 -8.05 -27.47 18.18
C ILE A 142 -7.74 -27.07 19.62
N THR A 143 -7.09 -27.96 20.38
CA THR A 143 -6.67 -27.70 21.77
C THR A 143 -5.71 -26.50 21.82
N GLU A 144 -4.76 -26.41 20.90
CA GLU A 144 -3.82 -25.28 20.84
C GLU A 144 -4.54 -23.93 20.69
N ARG A 145 -5.59 -23.86 19.86
CA ARG A 145 -6.44 -22.66 19.73
C ARG A 145 -7.27 -22.40 20.98
N GLN A 146 -7.84 -23.44 21.59
CA GLN A 146 -8.62 -23.32 22.83
C GLN A 146 -7.76 -22.79 23.98
N ASP A 147 -6.52 -23.27 24.09
CA ASP A 147 -5.56 -22.81 25.09
C ASP A 147 -5.20 -21.34 24.88
N ALA A 148 -4.98 -20.93 23.62
CA ALA A 148 -4.73 -19.53 23.28
C ALA A 148 -5.93 -18.64 23.64
N VAL A 149 -7.15 -19.05 23.30
CA VAL A 149 -8.38 -18.33 23.64
C VAL A 149 -8.56 -18.21 25.15
N SER A 150 -8.36 -19.30 25.90
CA SER A 150 -8.46 -19.30 27.37
C SER A 150 -7.41 -18.40 28.01
N SER A 151 -6.19 -18.39 27.47
CA SER A 151 -5.07 -17.57 27.93
C SER A 151 -5.29 -16.07 27.75
N LEU A 152 -6.15 -15.65 26.81
CA LEU A 152 -6.50 -14.24 26.58
C LEU A 152 -7.59 -13.72 27.53
N ARG A 153 -8.11 -14.57 28.43
CA ARG A 153 -9.18 -14.23 29.39
C ARG A 153 -8.63 -13.87 30.77
N GLY A 154 -9.57 -13.57 31.68
CA GLY A 154 -9.28 -13.33 33.09
C GLY A 154 -8.35 -12.12 33.26
N ILE A 155 -7.18 -12.35 33.86
CA ILE A 155 -6.18 -11.30 34.08
C ILE A 155 -5.63 -10.69 32.79
N ASN A 156 -5.70 -11.40 31.66
CA ASN A 156 -5.16 -10.96 30.38
C ASN A 156 -6.18 -10.21 29.50
N LEU A 157 -7.48 -10.26 29.85
CA LEU A 157 -8.55 -9.63 29.08
C LEU A 157 -8.36 -8.12 28.87
N PRO A 158 -7.90 -7.32 29.86
CA PRO A 158 -7.63 -5.90 29.64
C PRO A 158 -6.62 -5.64 28.52
N TYR A 159 -5.53 -6.41 28.44
CA TYR A 159 -4.53 -6.28 27.38
C TYR A 159 -5.11 -6.66 26.01
N ALA A 160 -5.94 -7.69 25.94
CA ALA A 160 -6.65 -8.09 24.73
C ALA A 160 -7.63 -7.00 24.24
N LEU A 161 -8.35 -6.34 25.15
CA LEU A 161 -9.25 -5.23 24.82
C LEU A 161 -8.49 -3.98 24.36
N GLU A 162 -7.34 -3.68 24.98
CA GLU A 162 -6.46 -2.61 24.51
C GLU A 162 -5.93 -2.88 23.11
N PHE A 163 -5.51 -4.12 22.83
CA PHE A 163 -5.12 -4.56 21.50
C PHE A 163 -6.25 -4.31 20.49
N ARG A 164 -7.45 -4.81 20.76
CA ARG A 164 -8.62 -4.63 19.88
C ARG A 164 -8.95 -3.15 19.65
N LYS A 165 -8.85 -2.32 20.68
CA LYS A 165 -9.09 -0.87 20.59
C LYS A 165 -8.04 -0.14 19.74
N ALA A 166 -6.79 -0.59 19.76
CA ALA A 166 -5.76 -0.07 18.86
C ALA A 166 -6.03 -0.50 17.42
N MET A 167 -6.35 -1.79 17.23
CA MET A 167 -6.64 -2.39 15.92
C MET A 167 -7.86 -1.80 15.23
N SER A 168 -8.88 -1.37 15.98
CA SER A 168 -10.09 -0.74 15.42
C SER A 168 -9.85 0.59 14.70
N ARG A 169 -8.65 1.17 14.82
CA ARG A 169 -8.25 2.42 14.15
C ARG A 169 -7.58 2.18 12.79
N LEU A 170 -7.22 0.93 12.49
CA LEU A 170 -6.52 0.60 11.26
C LEU A 170 -7.48 0.56 10.08
N PRO A 171 -7.03 1.04 8.90
CA PRO A 171 -7.72 0.71 7.65
C PRO A 171 -7.56 -0.79 7.34
N ASP A 172 -8.17 -1.23 6.26
CA ASP A 172 -7.90 -2.57 5.70
C ASP A 172 -6.43 -2.65 5.25
N MET A 173 -5.59 -3.18 6.16
CA MET A 173 -4.14 -3.20 5.99
C MET A 173 -3.71 -4.14 4.87
N GLU A 174 -4.37 -5.28 4.69
CA GLU A 174 -4.03 -6.22 3.62
C GLU A 174 -4.26 -5.58 2.24
N ARG A 175 -5.42 -4.93 2.05
CA ARG A 175 -5.71 -4.21 0.80
C ARG A 175 -4.82 -3.00 0.60
N LEU A 176 -4.49 -2.28 1.68
CA LEU A 176 -3.60 -1.13 1.61
C LEU A 176 -2.18 -1.57 1.21
N LEU A 177 -1.64 -2.60 1.85
CA LEU A 177 -0.32 -3.16 1.54
C LEU A 177 -0.28 -3.68 0.10
N ALA A 178 -1.31 -4.41 -0.34
CA ALA A 178 -1.41 -4.89 -1.72
C ALA A 178 -1.34 -3.74 -2.74
N ARG A 179 -2.09 -2.65 -2.52
CA ARG A 179 -2.05 -1.47 -3.41
C ARG A 179 -0.69 -0.80 -3.43
N VAL A 180 -0.04 -0.65 -2.28
CA VAL A 180 1.32 -0.10 -2.20
C VAL A 180 2.31 -0.99 -2.97
N PHE A 181 2.22 -2.31 -2.82
CA PHE A 181 3.07 -3.26 -3.54
C PHE A 181 2.85 -3.21 -5.06
N SER A 182 1.61 -3.14 -5.52
CA SER A 182 1.28 -2.96 -6.94
C SER A 182 1.84 -1.64 -7.48
N SER A 183 1.83 -0.58 -6.67
CA SER A 183 2.35 0.73 -7.09
C SER A 183 3.87 0.77 -7.28
N SER A 184 4.62 -0.12 -6.59
CA SER A 184 6.07 -0.26 -6.76
C SER A 184 6.46 -0.90 -8.09
N LYS A 185 5.60 -1.77 -8.63
CA LYS A 185 5.86 -2.57 -9.82
C LYS A 185 5.17 -2.03 -11.06
N ALA A 186 4.79 -0.74 -11.06
CA ALA A 186 4.23 -0.07 -12.23
C ALA A 186 5.28 0.00 -13.37
N SER A 187 5.45 -1.15 -14.02
CA SER A 187 6.15 -1.44 -15.27
C SER A 187 5.13 -1.95 -16.30
N GLY A 188 3.86 -1.61 -16.13
CA GLY A 188 2.91 -1.63 -17.25
C GLY A 188 3.46 -0.75 -18.37
N ARG A 189 3.20 -1.11 -19.63
CA ARG A 189 3.79 -0.54 -20.88
C ARG A 189 3.82 1.00 -20.98
N ASN A 190 3.19 1.76 -20.07
CA ASN A 190 3.16 3.22 -20.03
C ASN A 190 3.35 3.89 -18.64
N ALA A 191 3.58 3.17 -17.54
CA ALA A 191 3.53 3.74 -16.18
C ALA A 191 4.58 4.83 -15.91
N ASN A 192 5.83 4.65 -16.38
CA ASN A 192 6.89 5.66 -16.26
C ASN A 192 6.64 6.94 -17.09
N LYS A 193 5.62 6.94 -17.97
CA LYS A 193 5.24 8.08 -18.83
C LYS A 193 3.96 8.78 -18.37
N VAL A 194 3.29 8.29 -17.32
CA VAL A 194 2.08 8.93 -16.79
C VAL A 194 2.48 10.14 -15.95
N VAL A 195 2.14 11.33 -16.45
CA VAL A 195 2.16 12.55 -15.65
C VAL A 195 0.98 12.43 -14.67
N LEU A 196 1.26 11.93 -13.46
CA LEU A 196 0.30 11.97 -12.37
C LEU A 196 -0.01 13.44 -12.07
N TYR A 197 -1.29 13.81 -12.05
CA TYR A 197 -1.75 15.08 -11.49
C TYR A 197 -1.30 15.18 -10.02
N GLU A 198 -1.10 16.41 -9.52
CA GLU A 198 -0.62 16.65 -8.15
C GLU A 198 -1.47 15.89 -7.11
N ASP A 199 -2.78 15.79 -7.33
CA ASP A 199 -3.71 15.08 -6.45
C ASP A 199 -3.47 13.56 -6.40
N ALA A 200 -3.06 12.94 -7.51
CA ALA A 200 -2.80 11.50 -7.57
C ALA A 200 -1.51 11.13 -6.84
N ALA A 201 -0.45 11.94 -7.00
CA ALA A 201 0.80 11.77 -6.27
C ALA A 201 0.60 11.99 -4.76
N LYS A 202 -0.18 13.02 -4.39
CA LYS A 202 -0.56 13.26 -2.99
C LYS A 202 -1.33 12.09 -2.39
N LYS A 203 -2.30 11.54 -3.12
CA LYS A 203 -3.05 10.36 -2.67
C LYS A 203 -2.14 9.14 -2.48
N GLN A 204 -1.23 8.87 -3.42
CA GLN A 204 -0.27 7.77 -3.31
C GLN A 204 0.62 7.92 -2.06
N LEU A 205 1.11 9.14 -1.80
CA LEU A 205 1.88 9.43 -0.60
C LEU A 205 1.07 9.20 0.68
N GLN A 206 -0.18 9.64 0.73
CA GLN A 206 -1.05 9.44 1.88
C GLN A 206 -1.36 7.96 2.13
N GLU A 207 -1.56 7.16 1.07
CA GLU A 207 -1.72 5.72 1.17
C GLU A 207 -0.44 5.05 1.71
N PHE A 208 0.73 5.46 1.20
CA PHE A 208 2.02 4.97 1.68
C PHE A 208 2.27 5.29 3.16
N ILE A 209 2.01 6.53 3.58
CA ILE A 209 2.15 6.94 5.00
C ILE A 209 1.14 6.17 5.88
N SER A 210 -0.08 5.96 5.38
CA SER A 210 -1.09 5.17 6.09
C SER A 210 -0.61 3.72 6.27
N ALA A 211 0.08 3.15 5.28
CA ALA A 211 0.64 1.81 5.37
C ALA A 211 1.77 1.76 6.43
N LEU A 212 2.70 2.72 6.41
CA LEU A 212 3.78 2.82 7.40
C LEU A 212 3.24 2.93 8.83
N ARG A 213 2.29 3.85 9.07
CA ARG A 213 1.65 4.03 10.37
C ARG A 213 0.89 2.79 10.81
N GLY A 214 0.21 2.12 9.88
CA GLY A 214 -0.51 0.89 10.16
C GLY A 214 0.42 -0.25 10.57
N CYS A 215 1.52 -0.45 9.84
CA CYS A 215 2.56 -1.40 10.20
C CYS A 215 3.22 -1.07 11.54
N GLU A 216 3.50 0.20 11.83
CA GLU A 216 4.02 0.65 13.13
C GLU A 216 3.04 0.30 14.26
N LEU A 217 1.75 0.59 14.09
CA LEU A 217 0.74 0.29 15.10
C LEU A 217 0.56 -1.23 15.31
N MET A 218 0.49 -2.03 14.24
CA MET A 218 0.39 -3.50 14.34
C MET A 218 1.60 -4.09 15.08
N ALA A 219 2.81 -3.65 14.73
CA ALA A 219 4.03 -4.13 15.37
C ALA A 219 4.09 -3.74 16.86
N GLN A 220 3.83 -2.47 17.19
CA GLN A 220 3.83 -1.97 18.57
C GLN A 220 2.77 -2.64 19.43
N THR A 221 1.54 -2.75 18.93
CA THR A 221 0.42 -3.35 19.68
C THR A 221 0.67 -4.84 19.92
N SER A 222 1.17 -5.57 18.92
CA SER A 222 1.56 -6.98 19.08
C SER A 222 2.72 -7.15 20.07
N CYS A 223 3.73 -6.27 20.03
CA CYS A 223 4.82 -6.30 21.01
C CYS A 223 4.31 -6.03 22.44
N SER A 224 3.45 -5.03 22.62
CA SER A 224 2.88 -4.69 23.93
C SER A 224 2.00 -5.81 24.49
N LEU A 225 1.27 -6.52 23.64
CA LEU A 225 0.50 -7.70 24.05
C LEU A 225 1.41 -8.84 24.53
N GLY A 226 2.69 -8.85 24.13
CA GLY A 226 3.69 -9.82 24.59
C GLY A 226 3.88 -9.90 26.11
N VAL A 227 3.45 -8.90 26.89
CA VAL A 227 3.46 -8.94 28.37
C VAL A 227 2.68 -10.15 28.92
N ILE A 228 1.67 -10.64 28.20
CA ILE A 228 0.88 -11.81 28.65
C ILE A 228 1.71 -13.10 28.66
N LEU A 229 2.83 -13.16 27.92
CA LEU A 229 3.65 -14.37 27.80
C LEU A 229 4.30 -14.79 29.12
N GLU A 230 4.44 -13.89 30.09
CA GLU A 230 4.99 -14.20 31.42
C GLU A 230 4.09 -15.15 32.23
N ASN A 231 2.77 -15.15 31.94
CA ASN A 231 1.76 -15.84 32.73
C ASN A 231 0.95 -16.86 31.90
N VAL A 232 1.44 -17.22 30.71
CA VAL A 232 0.71 -18.03 29.73
C VAL A 232 1.58 -19.17 29.21
N GLU A 233 1.00 -20.38 29.17
CA GLU A 233 1.63 -21.59 28.64
C GLU A 233 1.27 -21.90 27.18
N SER A 234 0.35 -21.13 26.58
CA SER A 234 -0.12 -21.35 25.20
C SER A 234 1.02 -21.26 24.17
N GLN A 235 1.33 -22.38 23.52
CA GLN A 235 2.35 -22.47 22.48
C GLN A 235 2.07 -21.53 21.30
N ARG A 236 0.79 -21.40 20.91
CA ARG A 236 0.38 -20.54 19.80
C ARG A 236 0.64 -19.06 20.10
N LEU A 237 0.28 -18.59 21.29
CA LEU A 237 0.55 -17.19 21.67
C LEU A 237 2.05 -16.92 21.76
N HIS A 238 2.83 -17.86 22.30
CA HIS A 238 4.29 -17.79 22.28
C HIS A 238 4.85 -17.70 20.86
N TYR A 239 4.31 -18.47 19.91
CA TYR A 239 4.68 -18.36 18.51
C TYR A 239 4.33 -16.98 17.93
N LEU A 240 3.09 -16.52 18.11
CA LEU A 240 2.57 -15.29 17.50
C LEU A 240 3.19 -14.01 18.08
N LEU A 241 3.54 -13.98 19.36
CA LEU A 241 4.00 -12.77 20.05
C LEU A 241 5.52 -12.69 20.20
N THR A 242 6.27 -13.78 19.96
CA THR A 242 7.74 -13.75 20.04
C THR A 242 8.36 -13.20 18.76
N PRO A 243 9.15 -12.11 18.81
CA PRO A 243 9.88 -11.60 17.65
C PRO A 243 10.82 -12.64 17.04
N GLY A 244 10.77 -12.81 15.72
CA GLY A 244 11.60 -13.76 14.97
C GLY A 244 11.05 -15.19 14.93
N LYS A 245 9.94 -15.48 15.64
CA LYS A 245 9.12 -16.68 15.41
C LYS A 245 7.96 -16.32 14.47
N GLY A 246 6.74 -16.22 14.99
CA GLY A 246 5.59 -15.75 14.25
C GLY A 246 5.67 -14.25 13.97
N LEU A 247 6.00 -13.42 14.97
CA LEU A 247 6.07 -11.97 14.81
C LEU A 247 7.33 -11.55 14.02
N PRO A 248 7.21 -10.91 12.85
CA PRO A 248 8.36 -10.51 12.06
C PRO A 248 9.09 -9.31 12.68
N ASN A 249 10.43 -9.31 12.62
CA ASN A 249 11.23 -8.17 13.04
C ASN A 249 11.25 -7.07 11.96
N VAL A 250 10.37 -6.07 12.15
CA VAL A 250 10.19 -4.91 11.27
C VAL A 250 10.66 -3.59 11.89
N ASN A 251 11.05 -3.57 13.16
CA ASN A 251 11.37 -2.35 13.88
C ASN A 251 12.54 -1.58 13.28
N SER A 252 13.57 -2.28 12.78
CA SER A 252 14.70 -1.65 12.09
C SER A 252 14.28 -0.98 10.78
N VAL A 253 13.36 -1.61 10.05
CA VAL A 253 12.82 -1.09 8.79
C VAL A 253 11.98 0.15 9.05
N LEU A 254 11.05 0.09 10.00
CA LEU A 254 10.23 1.24 10.39
C LEU A 254 11.08 2.41 10.90
N LYS A 255 12.14 2.11 11.67
CA LYS A 255 13.08 3.13 12.14
C LYS A 255 13.76 3.86 11.00
N HIS A 256 14.21 3.15 9.96
CA HIS A 256 14.80 3.78 8.78
C HIS A 256 13.85 4.80 8.13
N PHE A 257 12.57 4.46 7.97
CA PHE A 257 11.57 5.40 7.42
C PHE A 257 11.25 6.57 8.35
N LYS A 258 11.29 6.36 9.67
CA LYS A 258 11.04 7.39 10.67
C LYS A 258 12.18 8.40 10.78
N ASP A 259 13.41 7.91 10.64
CA ASP A 259 14.62 8.74 10.66
C ASP A 259 14.81 9.47 9.31
N GLY A 260 14.17 9.00 8.23
CA GLY A 260 14.32 9.56 6.88
C GLY A 260 13.54 10.84 6.60
N PHE A 261 12.31 10.97 7.11
CA PHE A 261 11.44 12.13 6.85
C PHE A 261 10.29 12.24 7.88
N ASP A 262 9.70 13.44 8.01
CA ASP A 262 8.52 13.66 8.85
C ASP A 262 7.22 13.17 8.18
N TRP A 263 6.62 12.12 8.73
CA TRP A 263 5.39 11.52 8.20
C TRP A 263 4.16 12.42 8.36
N ALA A 264 4.10 13.26 9.39
CA ALA A 264 2.97 14.16 9.62
C ALA A 264 3.01 15.35 8.66
N GLU A 265 4.19 15.96 8.48
CA GLU A 265 4.39 17.01 7.50
C GLU A 265 4.10 16.50 6.09
N ALA A 266 4.67 15.35 5.71
CA ALA A 266 4.49 14.76 4.40
C ALA A 266 3.01 14.44 4.08
N ASN A 267 2.25 13.97 5.07
CA ASN A 267 0.82 13.68 4.91
C ASN A 267 -0.03 14.94 4.65
N ASN A 268 0.37 16.07 5.25
CA ASN A 268 -0.36 17.34 5.15
C ASN A 268 0.05 18.13 3.90
N SER A 269 1.36 18.24 3.65
CA SER A 269 1.93 18.97 2.51
C SER A 269 1.75 18.23 1.19
N GLY A 270 1.64 16.90 1.22
CA GLY A 270 1.65 16.06 0.02
C GLY A 270 3.05 15.88 -0.58
N ARG A 271 4.11 16.25 0.14
CA ARG A 271 5.50 16.23 -0.32
C ARG A 271 6.40 15.60 0.74
N ILE A 272 7.26 14.66 0.34
CA ILE A 272 8.28 14.10 1.22
C ILE A 272 9.45 15.06 1.25
N ILE A 273 9.74 15.66 2.40
CA ILE A 273 10.95 16.44 2.59
C ILE A 273 11.92 15.54 3.38
N PRO A 274 12.97 15.00 2.73
CA PRO A 274 13.96 14.20 3.44
C PRO A 274 14.73 15.07 4.44
N HIS A 275 15.17 14.47 5.54
CA HIS A 275 16.12 15.13 6.43
C HIS A 275 17.48 15.32 5.72
N GLU A 276 18.22 16.34 6.13
CA GLU A 276 19.55 16.64 5.59
C GLU A 276 20.49 15.43 5.73
N GLY A 277 21.15 15.04 4.64
CA GLY A 277 22.05 13.90 4.57
C GLY A 277 21.39 12.58 4.18
N VAL A 278 20.06 12.53 4.01
CA VAL A 278 19.34 11.31 3.60
C VAL A 278 19.36 11.13 2.08
N ASP A 279 19.32 12.22 1.31
CA ASP A 279 19.33 12.20 -0.16
C ASP A 279 20.31 13.24 -0.72
N THR A 280 21.42 12.75 -1.27
CA THR A 280 22.50 13.60 -1.78
C THR A 280 22.11 14.43 -2.99
N GLU A 281 21.21 13.93 -3.85
CA GLU A 281 20.80 14.63 -5.07
C GLU A 281 19.88 15.80 -4.72
N TYR A 282 18.92 15.55 -3.83
CA TYR A 282 18.02 16.56 -3.28
C TYR A 282 18.78 17.62 -2.47
N ASP A 283 19.72 17.19 -1.62
CA ASP A 283 20.54 18.11 -0.82
C ASP A 283 21.40 19.00 -1.70
N SER A 284 21.98 18.45 -2.79
CA SER A 284 22.73 19.22 -3.78
C SER A 284 21.84 20.26 -4.49
N ALA A 285 20.64 19.88 -4.91
CA ALA A 285 19.69 20.79 -5.55
C ALA A 285 19.25 21.91 -4.59
N CYS A 286 18.95 21.58 -3.33
CA CYS A 286 18.64 22.56 -2.30
C CYS A 286 19.82 23.50 -2.01
N GLY A 287 21.04 22.98 -2.01
CA GLY A 287 22.27 23.77 -1.87
C GLY A 287 22.42 24.81 -2.99
N LYS A 288 22.21 24.40 -4.25
CA LYS A 288 22.25 25.30 -5.42
C LYS A 288 21.20 26.41 -5.32
N VAL A 289 19.96 26.08 -4.94
CA VAL A 289 18.90 27.09 -4.74
C VAL A 289 19.33 28.13 -3.70
N LYS A 290 19.80 27.69 -2.53
CA LYS A 290 20.28 28.58 -1.47
C LYS A 290 21.48 29.44 -1.91
N GLU A 291 22.39 28.88 -2.69
CA GLU A 291 23.53 29.61 -3.24
C GLU A 291 23.09 30.75 -4.17
N ILE A 292 22.15 30.48 -5.08
CA ILE A 292 21.61 31.45 -6.02
C ILE A 292 20.83 32.55 -5.29
N GLU A 293 20.01 32.20 -4.30
CA GLU A 293 19.30 33.18 -3.46
C GLU A 293 20.27 34.08 -2.66
N SER A 294 21.36 33.50 -2.14
CA SER A 294 22.42 34.25 -1.48
C SER A 294 23.11 35.21 -2.46
N HIS A 295 23.40 34.76 -3.68
CA HIS A 295 23.96 35.57 -4.74
C HIS A 295 23.04 36.74 -5.13
N LEU A 296 21.73 36.49 -5.30
CA LEU A 296 20.73 37.53 -5.56
C LEU A 296 20.65 38.54 -4.41
N THR A 297 20.72 38.07 -3.17
CA THR A 297 20.72 38.95 -1.98
C THR A 297 21.96 39.84 -1.93
N LYS A 298 23.14 39.29 -2.24
CA LYS A 298 24.39 40.06 -2.36
C LYS A 298 24.31 41.06 -3.50
N TYR A 299 23.81 40.65 -4.66
CA TYR A 299 23.64 41.53 -5.82
C TYR A 299 22.68 42.68 -5.52
N LEU A 300 21.59 42.46 -4.78
CA LEU A 300 20.69 43.54 -4.34
C LEU A 300 21.44 44.60 -3.52
N GLN A 301 22.34 44.18 -2.62
CA GLN A 301 23.15 45.11 -1.83
C GLN A 301 24.14 45.89 -2.70
N GLU A 302 24.70 45.27 -3.74
CA GLU A 302 25.55 45.95 -4.73
C GLU A 302 24.76 46.99 -5.53
N GLN A 303 23.55 46.65 -5.97
CA GLN A 303 22.69 47.59 -6.70
C GLN A 303 22.25 48.77 -5.84
N ARG A 304 21.94 48.54 -4.56
CA ARG A 304 21.67 49.61 -3.59
C ARG A 304 22.85 50.57 -3.43
N LYS A 305 24.08 50.05 -3.42
CA LYS A 305 25.30 50.87 -3.36
C LYS A 305 25.53 51.64 -4.65
N LEU A 306 25.34 51.00 -5.81
CA LEU A 306 25.56 51.59 -7.12
C LEU A 306 24.59 52.73 -7.44
N LEU A 307 23.31 52.54 -7.10
CA LEU A 307 22.25 53.54 -7.32
C LEU A 307 22.12 54.53 -6.15
N GLY A 308 22.82 54.29 -5.03
CA GLY A 308 22.89 55.19 -3.88
C GLY A 308 21.61 55.24 -3.04
N ASP A 309 20.71 54.26 -3.17
CA ASP A 309 19.42 54.24 -2.48
C ASP A 309 19.15 52.87 -1.84
N LYS A 310 18.75 52.91 -0.56
CA LYS A 310 18.45 51.72 0.25
C LYS A 310 17.01 51.22 0.04
N SER A 311 16.12 52.04 -0.52
CA SER A 311 14.72 51.72 -0.76
C SER A 311 14.50 50.69 -1.86
N ILE A 312 15.52 50.42 -2.68
CA ILE A 312 15.48 49.45 -3.77
C ILE A 312 15.26 48.04 -3.21
N THR A 313 14.28 47.32 -3.72
CA THR A 313 13.91 45.96 -3.29
C THR A 313 13.59 45.08 -4.48
N TYR A 314 13.53 43.77 -4.25
CA TYR A 314 12.94 42.85 -5.20
C TYR A 314 11.43 42.77 -5.01
N VAL A 315 10.71 42.77 -6.13
CA VAL A 315 9.26 42.57 -6.16
C VAL A 315 8.89 41.52 -7.22
N THR A 316 7.80 40.82 -6.98
CA THR A 316 7.22 39.86 -7.93
C THR A 316 5.90 40.43 -8.46
N VAL A 317 5.75 40.48 -9.77
CA VAL A 317 4.56 41.03 -10.43
C VAL A 317 4.08 40.06 -11.50
N GLY A 318 2.96 39.38 -11.24
CA GLY A 318 2.44 38.35 -12.13
C GLY A 318 3.44 37.19 -12.25
N LYS A 319 3.93 36.93 -13.47
CA LYS A 319 4.91 35.88 -13.77
C LYS A 319 6.37 36.31 -13.61
N ASP A 320 6.62 37.62 -13.49
CA ASP A 320 7.97 38.15 -13.41
C ASP A 320 8.40 38.31 -11.94
N ALA A 321 9.31 37.44 -11.49
CA ALA A 321 9.91 37.47 -10.16
C ALA A 321 11.24 38.24 -10.12
N TYR A 322 11.67 38.62 -8.92
CA TYR A 322 12.94 39.33 -8.65
C TYR A 322 13.14 40.60 -9.51
N LEU A 323 12.06 41.34 -9.76
CA LEU A 323 12.15 42.64 -10.42
C LEU A 323 12.79 43.66 -9.48
N LEU A 324 13.80 44.37 -9.97
CA LEU A 324 14.45 45.44 -9.21
C LEU A 324 13.56 46.69 -9.25
N GLU A 325 12.88 47.00 -8.14
CA GLU A 325 12.02 48.18 -8.05
C GLU A 325 12.86 49.41 -7.67
N VAL A 326 12.91 50.39 -8.56
CA VAL A 326 13.71 51.61 -8.42
C VAL A 326 12.80 52.84 -8.46
N PRO A 327 12.96 53.80 -7.52
CA PRO A 327 12.22 55.06 -7.54
C PRO A 327 12.40 55.84 -8.86
N GLU A 328 11.34 56.53 -9.29
CA GLU A 328 11.33 57.36 -10.50
C GLU A 328 12.41 58.45 -10.50
N SER A 329 12.78 58.96 -9.33
CA SER A 329 13.85 59.96 -9.15
C SER A 329 15.22 59.48 -9.66
N LEU A 330 15.49 58.18 -9.68
CA LEU A 330 16.78 57.60 -10.04
C LEU A 330 16.84 57.10 -11.49
N ARG A 331 15.78 57.30 -12.27
CA ARG A 331 15.68 56.82 -13.66
C ARG A 331 16.83 57.27 -14.56
N GLY A 332 17.38 58.46 -14.34
CA GLY A 332 18.51 59.00 -15.11
C GLY A 332 19.86 58.33 -14.81
N SER A 333 19.97 57.66 -13.66
CA SER A 333 21.19 56.97 -13.21
C SER A 333 21.19 55.47 -13.54
N ILE A 334 20.14 54.99 -14.21
CA ILE A 334 20.00 53.58 -14.59
C ILE A 334 20.96 53.24 -15.74
N PRO A 335 21.81 52.21 -15.59
CA PRO A 335 22.64 51.69 -16.65
C PRO A 335 21.85 51.21 -17.89
N ARG A 336 22.46 51.28 -19.08
CA ARG A 336 21.79 50.95 -20.36
C ARG A 336 21.45 49.48 -20.52
N ASP A 337 22.09 48.60 -19.76
CA ASP A 337 21.89 47.16 -19.76
C ASP A 337 20.65 46.72 -18.94
N PHE A 338 19.96 47.65 -18.29
CA PHE A 338 18.76 47.36 -17.52
C PHE A 338 17.53 47.36 -18.45
N GLU A 339 16.81 46.24 -18.46
CA GLU A 339 15.59 46.09 -19.24
C GLU A 339 14.37 46.45 -18.40
N LEU A 340 13.58 47.43 -18.84
CA LEU A 340 12.33 47.83 -18.19
C LEU A 340 11.26 46.75 -18.43
N ARG A 341 10.69 46.20 -17.34
CA ARG A 341 9.64 45.17 -17.39
C ARG A 341 8.26 45.71 -17.06
N SER A 342 8.17 46.59 -16.06
CA SER A 342 6.90 47.23 -15.71
C SER A 342 7.13 48.56 -14.98
N SER A 343 6.07 49.34 -14.85
CA SER A 343 6.06 50.61 -14.14
C SER A 343 4.85 50.73 -13.23
N LYS A 344 5.04 51.36 -12.07
CA LYS A 344 3.99 51.78 -11.14
C LYS A 344 4.18 53.28 -10.88
N LYS A 345 3.13 54.00 -10.51
CA LYS A 345 3.26 55.42 -10.16
C LYS A 345 4.36 55.60 -9.09
N GLY A 346 5.43 56.32 -9.43
CA GLY A 346 6.59 56.57 -8.58
C GLY A 346 7.73 55.53 -8.65
N TYR A 347 7.59 54.40 -9.34
CA TYR A 347 8.59 53.33 -9.40
C TYR A 347 8.67 52.65 -10.78
N PHE A 348 9.89 52.37 -11.23
CA PHE A 348 10.16 51.58 -12.43
C PHE A 348 10.82 50.25 -12.04
N ARG A 349 10.49 49.18 -12.77
CA ARG A 349 10.92 47.82 -12.45
C ARG A 349 11.74 47.23 -13.56
N TYR A 350 12.92 46.74 -13.21
CA TYR A 350 13.93 46.30 -14.18
C TYR A 350 14.38 44.86 -13.95
N TRP A 351 14.81 44.23 -15.05
CA TRP A 351 15.71 43.08 -15.01
C TRP A 351 17.09 43.48 -15.49
N THR A 352 18.10 43.03 -14.76
CA THR A 352 19.50 43.11 -15.20
C THR A 352 19.92 41.77 -15.83
N PRO A 353 20.99 41.75 -16.64
CA PRO A 353 21.53 40.51 -17.19
C PRO A 353 21.87 39.48 -16.09
N ASN A 354 22.35 39.94 -14.93
CA ASN A 354 22.67 39.09 -13.79
C ASN A 354 21.42 38.47 -13.15
N ILE A 355 20.35 39.26 -12.99
CA ILE A 355 19.06 38.76 -12.50
C ILE A 355 18.50 37.71 -13.47
N LYS A 356 18.53 37.97 -14.78
CA LYS A 356 18.06 36.99 -15.78
C LYS A 356 18.84 35.68 -15.73
N LYS A 357 20.16 35.75 -15.62
CA LYS A 357 21.02 34.56 -15.48
C LYS A 357 20.67 33.79 -14.21
N SER A 358 20.61 34.48 -13.07
CA SER A 358 20.26 33.88 -11.78
C SER A 358 18.86 33.27 -11.77
N LEU A 359 17.88 33.89 -12.42
CA LEU A 359 16.52 33.34 -12.56
C LEU A 359 16.48 32.07 -13.42
N THR A 360 17.29 32.01 -14.47
CA THR A 360 17.40 30.81 -15.32
C THR A 360 18.01 29.65 -14.53
N GLU A 361 19.09 29.92 -13.79
CA GLU A 361 19.74 28.95 -12.90
C GLU A 361 18.81 28.52 -11.76
N LEU A 362 18.06 29.45 -11.17
CA LEU A 362 17.09 29.19 -10.11
C LEU A 362 15.97 28.27 -10.61
N SER A 363 15.39 28.58 -11.78
CA SER A 363 14.35 27.75 -12.39
C SER A 363 14.85 26.34 -12.69
N GLN A 364 16.10 26.18 -13.13
CA GLN A 364 16.69 24.85 -13.36
C GLN A 364 16.90 24.12 -12.03
N ALA A 365 17.47 24.77 -11.02
CA ALA A 365 17.71 24.17 -9.71
C ALA A 365 16.40 23.79 -9.00
N GLU A 366 15.35 24.60 -9.14
CA GLU A 366 14.00 24.30 -8.65
C GLU A 366 13.39 23.10 -9.39
N SER A 367 13.56 23.02 -10.71
CA SER A 367 13.11 21.87 -11.51
C SER A 367 13.86 20.59 -11.11
N ASP A 368 15.18 20.66 -10.92
CA ASP A 368 16.01 19.54 -10.46
C ASP A 368 15.56 19.06 -9.07
N ARG A 369 15.32 20.01 -8.15
CA ARG A 369 14.78 19.72 -6.81
C ARG A 369 13.43 19.03 -6.88
N GLU A 370 12.51 19.50 -7.72
CA GLU A 370 11.19 18.89 -7.89
C GLU A 370 11.27 17.47 -8.48
N SER A 371 12.14 17.28 -9.47
CA SER A 371 12.37 15.96 -10.07
C SER A 371 12.93 14.96 -9.06
N SER A 372 13.84 15.42 -8.19
CA SER A 372 14.42 14.63 -7.11
C SER A 372 13.34 14.19 -6.13
N LEU A 373 12.48 15.10 -5.67
CA LEU A 373 11.35 14.79 -4.78
C LEU A 373 10.43 13.69 -5.32
N LYS A 374 10.10 13.74 -6.62
CA LYS A 374 9.26 12.72 -7.26
C LYS A 374 9.94 11.35 -7.27
N SER A 375 11.26 11.31 -7.49
CA SER A 375 12.04 10.06 -7.49
C SER A 375 12.16 9.44 -6.09
N ILE A 376 12.23 10.27 -5.04
CA ILE A 376 12.37 9.83 -3.65
C ILE A 376 11.18 8.99 -3.21
N LEU A 377 9.95 9.40 -3.51
CA LEU A 377 8.75 8.63 -3.17
C LEU A 377 8.80 7.22 -3.78
N GLN A 378 9.13 7.12 -5.07
CA GLN A 378 9.22 5.83 -5.76
C GLN A 378 10.30 4.93 -5.16
N ARG A 379 11.46 5.51 -4.83
CA ARG A 379 12.55 4.77 -4.18
C ARG A 379 12.18 4.29 -2.77
N LEU A 380 11.48 5.11 -2.00
CA LEU A 380 10.99 4.74 -0.66
C LEU A 380 9.92 3.65 -0.72
N ILE A 381 8.98 3.74 -1.66
CA ILE A 381 7.99 2.67 -1.91
C ILE A 381 8.72 1.39 -2.32
N GLY A 382 9.69 1.46 -3.23
CA GLY A 382 10.51 0.32 -3.64
C GLY A 382 11.20 -0.37 -2.44
N HIS A 383 11.91 0.40 -1.62
CA HIS A 383 12.56 -0.11 -0.40
C HIS A 383 11.55 -0.69 0.61
N PHE A 384 10.35 -0.11 0.72
CA PHE A 384 9.29 -0.69 1.55
C PHE A 384 8.83 -2.05 1.02
N CYS A 385 8.73 -2.20 -0.31
CA CYS A 385 8.29 -3.43 -0.98
C CYS A 385 9.34 -4.55 -0.93
N GLU A 386 10.64 -4.23 -0.78
CA GLU A 386 11.69 -5.24 -0.53
C GLU A 386 11.40 -6.07 0.73
N HIS A 387 10.65 -5.52 1.68
CA HIS A 387 10.24 -6.19 2.91
C HIS A 387 8.80 -6.74 2.89
N HIS A 388 8.17 -6.90 1.72
CA HIS A 388 6.77 -7.35 1.58
C HIS A 388 6.41 -8.63 2.35
N ILE A 389 7.32 -9.61 2.42
CA ILE A 389 7.10 -10.87 3.16
C ILE A 389 6.87 -10.56 4.65
N LYS A 390 7.72 -9.71 5.24
CA LYS A 390 7.61 -9.31 6.64
C LYS A 390 6.30 -8.55 6.91
N TRP A 391 5.89 -7.67 5.98
CA TRP A 391 4.63 -6.92 6.13
C TRP A 391 3.40 -7.82 6.08
N ARG A 392 3.38 -8.80 5.17
CA ARG A 392 2.30 -9.80 5.10
C ARG A 392 2.26 -10.68 6.33
N GLN A 393 3.42 -11.17 6.78
CA GLN A 393 3.51 -11.96 8.00
C GLN A 393 3.01 -11.17 9.21
N LEU A 394 3.32 -9.87 9.29
CA LEU A 394 2.81 -8.99 10.35
C LEU A 394 1.29 -8.91 10.29
N ALA A 395 0.72 -8.63 9.11
CA ALA A 395 -0.73 -8.57 8.92
C ALA A 395 -1.41 -9.90 9.28
N SER A 396 -0.83 -11.03 8.88
CA SER A 396 -1.34 -12.38 9.16
C SER A 396 -1.33 -12.70 10.67
N VAL A 397 -0.21 -12.45 11.36
CA VAL A 397 -0.10 -12.63 12.82
C VAL A 397 -1.12 -11.76 13.54
N THR A 398 -1.21 -10.50 13.14
CA THR A 398 -2.13 -9.55 13.75
C THR A 398 -3.60 -9.93 13.49
N ALA A 399 -3.95 -10.43 12.31
CA ALA A 399 -5.29 -10.94 12.00
C ALA A 399 -5.61 -12.18 12.83
N GLU A 400 -4.66 -13.09 13.02
CA GLU A 400 -4.85 -14.26 13.86
C GLU A 400 -5.08 -13.88 15.33
N LEU A 401 -4.30 -12.94 15.87
CA LEU A 401 -4.50 -12.40 17.21
C LEU A 401 -5.89 -11.77 17.36
N ASP A 402 -6.34 -10.98 16.38
CA ASP A 402 -7.68 -10.36 16.40
C ASP A 402 -8.81 -11.41 16.42
N VAL A 403 -8.65 -12.51 15.67
CA VAL A 403 -9.61 -13.63 15.69
C VAL A 403 -9.60 -14.33 17.04
N LEU A 404 -8.44 -14.67 17.59
CA LEU A 404 -8.32 -15.31 18.90
C LEU A 404 -8.93 -14.45 20.02
N ILE A 405 -8.68 -13.14 20.00
CA ILE A 405 -9.27 -12.19 20.95
C ILE A 405 -10.78 -12.10 20.75
N SER A 406 -11.26 -12.07 19.50
CA SER A 406 -12.70 -12.06 19.22
C SER A 406 -13.40 -13.30 19.76
N LEU A 407 -12.80 -14.48 19.61
CA LEU A 407 -13.31 -15.73 20.19
C LEU A 407 -13.23 -15.73 21.72
N ALA A 408 -12.20 -15.13 22.31
CA ALA A 408 -12.09 -14.98 23.76
C ALA A 408 -13.24 -14.14 24.32
N ILE A 409 -13.60 -13.04 23.65
CA ILE A 409 -14.70 -12.14 24.05
C ILE A 409 -16.08 -12.77 23.79
N ALA A 410 -16.26 -13.47 22.66
CA ALA A 410 -17.57 -14.00 22.25
C ALA A 410 -18.08 -15.17 23.11
N ASN A 411 -17.20 -15.81 23.88
CA ASN A 411 -17.52 -16.93 24.75
C ASN A 411 -17.43 -16.53 26.24
N ASP A 412 -17.66 -15.24 26.52
CA ASP A 412 -18.17 -14.70 27.79
C ASP A 412 -19.70 -14.52 27.68
#